data_AF-A0A7V5RQE0-F1
#
_entry.id   AF-A0A7V5RQE0-F1
#
_cell.length_a   1.000
_cell.length_b   1.000
_cell.length_c   1.000
_cell.angle_alpha   90.00
_cell.angle_beta   90.00
_cell.angle_gamma   90.00
#
_symmetry.space_group_name_H-M   'P 1'
#
loop_
_entity.id
_entity.type
_entity.pdbx_description
1 polymer ?
#
loop_
_entity_poly.entity_id
_entity_poly.type
_entity_poly.pdbx_seq_one_letter_code
_entity_poly.pdbx_strand_id
1 'polypeptide(L)'
;MRVQNNQSGFTLMELIVVVVIIGVLAAIAVPKYFDLTDNAAASANKANAKAIEAAILMEYSNKLMSNSSTTLKSIVESYNDDSDAFFVNGKTPKTPSGGDYTVKVDDDGFLSVTY
;
A
#
# COMPACT_ATOMS: atom_id res chain seq x y z
N MET A 1 -54.56 37.01 16.68
CA MET A 1 -54.48 35.88 15.73
C MET A 1 -53.36 34.96 16.21
N ARG A 2 -53.64 33.72 16.63
CA ARG A 2 -52.62 32.79 17.15
C ARG A 2 -52.14 31.91 16.00
N VAL A 3 -50.86 32.04 15.64
CA VAL A 3 -50.22 31.20 14.63
C VAL A 3 -50.03 29.81 15.23
N GLN A 4 -50.68 28.78 14.67
CA GLN A 4 -50.39 27.39 15.00
C GLN A 4 -49.17 26.96 14.18
N ASN A 5 -48.07 26.67 14.87
CA ASN A 5 -46.91 26.06 14.24
C ASN A 5 -47.25 24.58 13.96
N ASN A 6 -47.46 24.25 12.69
CA ASN A 6 -47.69 22.89 12.23
C ASN A 6 -46.37 22.11 12.39
N GLN A 7 -46.24 21.33 13.47
CA GLN A 7 -45.10 20.44 13.65
C GLN A 7 -45.22 19.28 12.66
N SER A 8 -44.58 19.43 11.50
CA SER A 8 -44.36 18.35 10.54
C SER A 8 -43.32 17.39 11.12
N GLY A 9 -43.80 16.36 11.84
CA GLY A 9 -42.96 15.26 12.28
C GLY A 9 -42.56 14.35 11.10
N PHE A 10 -41.31 13.89 11.10
CA PHE A 10 -40.81 12.89 10.15
C PHE A 10 -41.61 11.59 10.29
N THR A 11 -42.07 11.00 9.19
CA THR A 11 -42.84 9.75 9.27
C THR A 11 -41.91 8.56 9.51
N LEU A 12 -42.37 7.56 10.27
CA LEU A 12 -41.62 6.31 10.45
C LEU A 12 -41.39 5.59 9.10
N MET A 13 -42.33 5.72 8.17
CA MET A 13 -42.23 5.12 6.84
C MET A 13 -41.12 5.75 5.99
N GLU A 14 -40.92 7.07 6.08
CA GLU A 14 -39.80 7.75 5.40
C GLU A 14 -38.44 7.24 5.90
N LEU A 15 -38.31 6.98 7.20
CA LEU A 15 -37.08 6.41 7.73
C LEU A 15 -36.86 4.97 7.27
N ILE A 16 -37.93 4.16 7.24
CA ILE A 16 -37.87 2.75 6.85
C ILE A 16 -37.45 2.59 5.37
N VAL A 17 -38.05 3.36 4.46
CA VAL A 17 -37.69 3.26 3.03
C VAL A 17 -36.23 3.65 2.78
N VAL A 18 -35.70 4.62 3.52
CA VAL A 18 -34.31 5.06 3.41
C VAL A 18 -33.34 3.97 3.85
N VAL A 19 -33.57 3.33 5.01
CA VAL A 19 -32.67 2.26 5.48
C VAL A 19 -32.74 1.02 4.59
N VAL A 20 -33.88 0.74 3.97
CA VAL A 20 -34.01 -0.34 2.97
C VAL A 20 -33.16 -0.03 1.73
N ILE A 21 -33.24 1.18 1.20
CA ILE A 21 -32.43 1.59 0.04
C ILE A 21 -30.93 1.53 0.38
N ILE A 22 -30.52 2.09 1.52
CA ILE A 22 -29.12 2.03 1.98
C ILE A 22 -28.67 0.58 2.18
N GLY A 23 -29.53 -0.30 2.71
CA GLY A 23 -29.24 -1.71 2.90
C GLY A 23 -28.95 -2.45 1.59
N VAL A 24 -29.75 -2.20 0.55
CA VAL A 24 -29.53 -2.80 -0.79
C VAL A 24 -28.24 -2.27 -1.43
N LEU A 25 -28.00 -0.96 -1.34
CA LEU A 25 -26.76 -0.36 -1.87
C LEU A 25 -25.53 -0.88 -1.13
N ALA A 26 -25.58 -0.98 0.20
CA ALA A 26 -24.48 -1.49 1.02
C ALA A 26 -24.18 -2.96 0.71
N ALA A 27 -25.19 -3.81 0.50
CA ALA A 27 -25.00 -5.21 0.16
C ALA A 27 -24.18 -5.42 -1.13
N ILE A 28 -24.30 -4.51 -2.11
CA ILE A 28 -23.53 -4.57 -3.37
C ILE A 28 -22.20 -3.83 -3.23
N ALA A 29 -22.17 -2.69 -2.54
CA ALA A 29 -21.00 -1.82 -2.46
C ALA A 29 -19.88 -2.39 -1.56
N VAL A 30 -20.24 -3.03 -0.45
CA VAL A 30 -19.27 -3.56 0.53
C VAL A 30 -18.32 -4.62 -0.05
N PRO A 31 -18.79 -5.71 -0.70
CA PRO A 31 -17.88 -6.71 -1.26
C PRO A 31 -16.97 -6.10 -2.35
N LYS A 32 -17.54 -5.27 -3.23
CA LYS A 32 -16.78 -4.57 -4.27
C LYS A 32 -15.70 -3.64 -3.67
N TYR A 33 -15.98 -2.99 -2.55
CA TYR A 33 -15.01 -2.14 -1.87
C TYR A 33 -13.81 -2.95 -1.32
N PHE A 34 -14.06 -4.14 -0.77
CA PHE A 34 -12.97 -5.02 -0.33
C PHE A 34 -12.13 -5.49 -1.50
N ASP A 35 -12.75 -5.97 -2.59
CA ASP A 35 -12.03 -6.38 -3.79
C ASP A 35 -11.16 -5.25 -4.36
N LEU A 36 -11.67 -4.02 -4.39
CA LEU A 36 -10.91 -2.86 -4.85
C LEU A 36 -9.73 -2.55 -3.94
N THR A 37 -9.94 -2.59 -2.63
CA THR A 37 -8.89 -2.37 -1.63
C THR A 37 -7.78 -3.42 -1.75
N ASP A 38 -8.14 -4.69 -1.89
CA ASP A 38 -7.19 -5.80 -2.02
C ASP A 38 -6.38 -5.70 -3.32
N ASN A 39 -7.03 -5.37 -4.43
CA ASN A 39 -6.35 -5.16 -5.71
C ASN A 39 -5.43 -3.93 -5.68
N ALA A 40 -5.85 -2.85 -5.00
CA ALA A 40 -5.02 -1.67 -4.79
C ALA A 40 -3.80 -2.00 -3.93
N ALA A 41 -3.99 -2.78 -2.87
CA ALA A 41 -2.90 -3.22 -1.99
C ALA A 41 -1.90 -4.11 -2.73
N ALA A 42 -2.37 -5.09 -3.52
CA ALA A 42 -1.50 -5.94 -4.34
C ALA A 42 -0.72 -5.13 -5.38
N SER A 43 -1.36 -4.16 -6.02
CA SER A 43 -0.72 -3.28 -7.00
C SER A 43 0.33 -2.38 -6.36
N ALA A 44 0.04 -1.82 -5.18
CA ALA A 44 0.98 -1.02 -4.41
C ALA A 44 2.18 -1.86 -3.95
N ASN A 45 1.96 -3.08 -3.45
CA ASN A 45 3.03 -4.01 -3.09
C ASN A 45 3.96 -4.31 -4.27
N LYS A 46 3.39 -4.58 -5.45
CA LYS A 46 4.17 -4.83 -6.66
C LYS A 46 4.97 -3.60 -7.10
N ALA A 47 4.39 -2.41 -7.00
CA ALA A 47 5.08 -1.17 -7.34
C ALA A 47 6.23 -0.88 -6.36
N ASN A 48 5.99 -1.04 -5.06
CA ASN A 48 6.98 -0.84 -4.01
C ASN A 48 8.12 -1.84 -4.11
N ALA A 49 7.83 -3.13 -4.32
CA ALA A 49 8.85 -4.16 -4.53
C ALA A 49 9.78 -3.80 -5.68
N LYS A 50 9.23 -3.38 -6.83
CA LYS A 50 10.03 -2.92 -7.98
C LYS A 50 10.85 -1.67 -7.67
N ALA A 51 10.33 -0.74 -6.88
CA ALA A 51 11.07 0.45 -6.47
C ALA A 51 12.27 0.09 -5.59
N ILE A 52 12.10 -0.87 -4.68
CA ILE A 52 13.17 -1.41 -3.84
C ILE A 52 14.22 -2.13 -4.70
N GLU A 53 13.80 -3.00 -5.62
CA GLU A 53 14.71 -3.66 -6.57
C GLU A 53 15.53 -2.64 -7.37
N ALA A 54 14.87 -1.61 -7.90
CA ALA A 54 15.53 -0.56 -8.66
C ALA A 54 16.55 0.22 -7.81
N ALA A 55 16.22 0.53 -6.55
CA ALA A 55 17.13 1.23 -5.64
C ALA A 55 18.40 0.41 -5.37
N ILE A 56 18.24 -0.90 -5.09
CA ILE A 56 19.35 -1.83 -4.86
C ILE A 56 20.23 -1.95 -6.12
N LEU A 57 19.62 -2.10 -7.30
CA LEU A 57 20.37 -2.23 -8.56
C LEU A 57 21.10 -0.94 -8.92
N MET A 58 20.51 0.23 -8.63
CA MET A 58 21.16 1.52 -8.85
C MET A 58 22.39 1.67 -7.96
N GLU A 59 22.30 1.32 -6.67
CA GLU A 59 23.43 1.37 -5.76
C GLU A 59 24.52 0.35 -6.14
N TYR A 60 24.11 -0.85 -6.54
CA TYR A 60 25.02 -1.86 -7.08
C TYR A 60 25.80 -1.32 -8.30
N SER A 61 25.11 -0.70 -9.25
CA SER A 61 25.73 -0.07 -10.43
C SER A 61 26.71 1.04 -10.03
N ASN A 62 26.32 1.93 -9.11
CA ASN A 62 27.17 3.03 -8.64
C ASN A 62 28.49 2.53 -8.02
N LYS A 63 28.41 1.45 -7.22
CA LYS A 63 29.59 0.84 -6.58
C LYS A 63 30.52 0.15 -7.58
N LEU A 64 29.95 -0.54 -8.58
CA LEU A 64 30.75 -1.12 -9.67
C LEU A 64 31.48 -0.03 -10.49
N MET A 65 30.81 1.08 -10.77
CA MET A 65 31.42 2.22 -11.47
C MET A 65 32.54 2.89 -10.67
N SER A 66 32.46 2.82 -9.34
CA SER A 66 33.45 3.40 -8.43
C SER A 66 34.68 2.49 -8.20
N ASN A 67 34.91 1.49 -9.06
CA ASN A 67 35.98 0.48 -8.92
C ASN A 67 35.95 -0.26 -7.57
N SER A 68 34.81 -0.29 -6.89
CA SER A 68 34.65 -1.04 -5.64
C SER A 68 34.29 -2.49 -6.00
N SER A 69 35.08 -3.45 -5.51
CA SER A 69 34.69 -4.87 -5.59
C SER A 69 33.49 -5.09 -4.67
N THR A 70 32.28 -5.04 -5.23
CA THR A 70 31.03 -5.28 -4.52
C THR A 70 30.28 -6.44 -5.16
N THR A 71 29.45 -7.10 -4.36
CA THR A 71 28.53 -8.15 -4.82
C THR A 71 27.10 -7.70 -4.59
N LEU A 72 26.15 -8.25 -5.34
CA LEU A 72 24.74 -7.95 -5.11
C LEU A 72 24.33 -8.30 -3.66
N LYS A 73 24.89 -9.39 -3.11
CA LYS A 73 24.68 -9.83 -1.72
C LYS A 73 25.10 -8.77 -0.70
N SER A 74 26.29 -8.18 -0.85
CA SER A 74 26.76 -7.14 0.07
C SER A 74 25.93 -5.85 -0.02
N ILE A 75 25.36 -5.53 -1.19
CA ILE A 75 24.42 -4.39 -1.31
C ILE A 75 23.10 -4.70 -0.61
N VAL A 76 22.57 -5.91 -0.75
CA VAL A 76 21.35 -6.34 -0.04
C VAL A 76 21.56 -6.35 1.47
N GLU A 77 22.74 -6.78 1.96
CA GLU A 77 23.08 -6.69 3.38
C GLU A 77 23.10 -5.23 3.86
N SER A 78 23.72 -4.32 3.10
CA SER A 78 23.70 -2.87 3.42
C SER A 78 22.29 -2.28 3.37
N TYR A 79 21.44 -2.74 2.46
CA TYR A 79 20.03 -2.34 2.42
C TYR A 79 19.28 -2.82 3.66
N ASN A 80 19.51 -4.05 4.12
CA ASN A 80 18.84 -4.58 5.30
C ASN A 80 19.32 -3.92 6.61
N ASP A 81 20.51 -3.32 6.62
CA ASP A 81 21.06 -2.57 7.77
C ASP A 81 20.50 -1.13 7.84
N ASP A 82 20.48 -0.42 6.72
CA ASP A 82 19.89 0.92 6.60
C ASP A 82 19.18 1.08 5.25
N SER A 83 17.94 0.62 5.22
CA SER A 83 17.13 0.62 4.01
C SER A 83 16.75 2.04 3.57
N ASP A 84 16.67 2.99 4.52
CA ASP A 84 16.25 4.36 4.25
C ASP A 84 17.33 5.14 3.48
N ALA A 85 18.60 4.80 3.65
CA ALA A 85 19.73 5.38 2.91
C ALA A 85 19.66 5.14 1.38
N PHE A 86 18.89 4.14 0.94
CA PHE A 86 18.74 3.80 -0.49
C PHE A 86 17.73 4.68 -1.22
N PHE A 87 16.97 5.52 -0.50
CA PHE A 87 15.94 6.37 -1.08
C PHE A 87 16.24 7.85 -0.84
N VAL A 88 16.05 8.68 -1.88
CA VAL A 88 16.34 10.12 -1.84
C VAL A 88 15.63 10.84 -0.69
N ASN A 89 14.45 10.36 -0.30
CA ASN A 89 13.66 10.97 0.76
C ASN A 89 13.96 10.39 2.16
N GLY A 90 14.97 9.52 2.28
CA GLY A 90 15.35 8.87 3.54
C GLY A 90 14.24 8.01 4.13
N LYS A 91 13.37 7.46 3.27
CA LYS A 91 12.23 6.63 3.68
C LYS A 91 12.01 5.50 2.70
N THR A 92 12.00 4.30 3.25
CA THR A 92 11.65 3.08 2.54
C THR A 92 10.16 2.97 2.30
N PRO A 93 9.76 2.45 1.13
CA PRO A 93 8.39 2.04 0.90
C PRO A 93 7.95 1.02 1.96
N LYS A 94 6.76 1.21 2.53
CA LYS A 94 6.11 0.25 3.43
C LYS A 94 4.97 -0.45 2.70
N THR A 95 4.57 -1.61 3.19
CA THR A 95 3.40 -2.30 2.67
C THR A 95 2.13 -1.47 2.91
N PRO A 96 1.03 -1.71 2.17
CA PRO A 96 -0.26 -1.07 2.44
C PRO A 96 -0.80 -1.31 3.85
N SER A 97 -0.36 -2.37 4.52
CA SER A 97 -0.66 -2.67 5.92
C SER A 97 0.30 -2.01 6.93
N GLY A 98 1.31 -1.27 6.45
CA GLY A 98 2.31 -0.59 7.27
C GLY A 98 3.50 -1.45 7.68
N GLY A 99 3.62 -2.66 7.14
CA GLY A 99 4.73 -3.58 7.37
C GLY A 99 5.96 -3.26 6.52
N ASP A 100 7.03 -4.01 6.80
CA ASP A 100 8.31 -3.94 6.11
C ASP A 100 8.44 -4.97 5.00
N TYR A 101 9.20 -4.63 3.97
CA TYR A 101 9.61 -5.58 2.94
C TYR A 101 10.87 -6.32 3.38
N THR A 102 10.89 -7.63 3.16
CA THR A 102 12.09 -8.46 3.32
C THR A 102 12.79 -8.60 1.99
N VAL A 103 14.07 -8.24 1.93
CA VAL A 103 14.89 -8.33 0.72
C VAL A 103 15.95 -9.41 0.89
N LYS A 104 16.02 -10.32 -0.07
CA LYS A 104 16.99 -11.43 -0.10
C LYS A 104 17.61 -11.56 -1.48
N VAL A 105 18.84 -12.06 -1.52
CA VAL A 105 19.43 -12.59 -2.74
C VAL A 105 19.57 -14.11 -2.56
N ASP A 106 19.08 -14.87 -3.52
CA ASP A 106 19.24 -16.32 -3.53
C ASP A 106 20.66 -16.71 -3.98
N ASP A 107 21.06 -17.97 -3.77
CA ASP A 107 22.39 -18.48 -4.15
C ASP A 107 22.64 -18.41 -5.67
N ASP A 108 21.57 -18.36 -6.46
CA ASP A 108 21.59 -18.16 -7.91
C ASP A 108 21.76 -16.68 -8.32
N GLY A 109 21.85 -15.76 -7.36
CA GLY A 109 22.03 -14.33 -7.58
C GLY A 109 20.76 -13.56 -7.95
N PHE A 110 19.58 -14.16 -7.77
CA PHE A 110 18.30 -13.49 -7.99
C PHE A 110 17.88 -12.69 -6.75
N LEU A 111 17.51 -11.44 -6.98
CA LEU A 111 16.93 -10.56 -5.96
C LEU A 111 15.45 -10.90 -5.78
N SER A 112 15.02 -11.05 -4.53
CA SER A 112 13.63 -11.30 -4.15
C SER A 112 13.21 -10.31 -3.07
N VAL A 113 12.07 -9.64 -3.31
CA VAL A 113 11.44 -8.72 -2.35
C VAL A 113 10.08 -9.29 -1.96
N THR A 114 9.90 -9.59 -0.68
CA THR A 114 8.68 -10.19 -0.11
C THR A 114 8.08 -9.29 0.95
N TYR A 115 6.77 -9.37 1.18
CA TYR A 115 6.01 -8.59 2.17
C TYR A 115 5.18 -9.48 3.09
#